data_AF-A0A1F5Z0K9-F1
#
_entry.id   AF-A0A1F5Z0K9-F1
#
_cell.length_a   1.000
_cell.length_b   1.000
_cell.length_c   1.000
_cell.angle_alpha   90.00
_cell.angle_beta   90.00
_cell.angle_gamma   90.00
#
_symmetry.space_group_name_H-M   'P 1'
#
loop_
_entity.id
_entity.type
_entity.pdbx_description
1 polymer ?
#
loop_
_entity_poly.entity_id
_entity_poly.type
_entity_poly.pdbx_seq_one_letter_code
_entity_poly.pdbx_strand_id
1 'polypeptide(L)'
;MWQKVIDPAADQKKLVFWGKAMIVLVGLVAFWFSLTESRLIFWFVLFAWSGIGCAFCPVVICSLFWKGTSKAGAIAGMCGGFLISVLWKIFLSEATGLYEMVPGFFGGILVIILVSLFTKPPVRAAGDMEYVVRSVREYGR
;
A
#
# COMPACT_ATOMS: atom_id res chain seq x y z
N MET A 1 6.98 -12.19 7.05
CA MET A 1 8.06 -11.36 6.47
C MET A 1 9.37 -11.48 7.25
N TRP A 2 9.35 -11.48 8.60
CA TRP A 2 10.53 -11.67 9.46
C TRP A 2 11.34 -12.96 9.22
N GLN A 3 10.66 -14.06 8.92
CA GLN A 3 11.29 -15.37 8.69
C GLN A 3 12.17 -15.41 7.42
N LYS A 4 11.95 -14.50 6.46
CA LYS A 4 12.70 -14.45 5.19
C LYS A 4 13.93 -13.52 5.22
N VAL A 5 14.05 -12.65 6.22
CA VAL A 5 15.09 -11.60 6.24
C VAL A 5 16.21 -11.90 7.24
N ILE A 6 15.96 -12.70 8.28
CA ILE A 6 16.88 -12.81 9.43
C ILE A 6 17.47 -14.20 9.66
N ASP A 7 16.70 -15.30 9.57
CA ASP A 7 17.27 -16.66 9.66
C ASP A 7 16.26 -17.74 9.22
N PRO A 8 16.58 -18.60 8.22
CA PRO A 8 15.74 -19.74 7.82
C PRO A 8 15.56 -20.82 8.91
N ALA A 9 16.43 -20.83 9.94
CA ALA A 9 16.44 -21.82 11.02
C ALA A 9 15.98 -21.24 12.39
N ALA A 10 15.39 -20.03 12.40
CA ALA A 10 14.83 -19.47 13.63
C ALA A 10 13.68 -20.34 14.16
N ASP A 11 13.86 -20.81 15.40
CA ASP A 11 12.89 -21.57 16.18
C ASP A 11 11.49 -20.94 16.09
N GLN A 12 10.55 -21.64 15.44
CA GLN A 12 9.21 -21.12 15.19
C GLN A 12 8.47 -20.77 16.48
N LYS A 13 8.77 -21.44 17.60
CA LYS A 13 8.15 -21.13 18.89
C LYS A 13 8.58 -19.76 19.40
N LYS A 14 9.86 -19.39 19.25
CA LYS A 14 10.35 -18.03 19.57
C LYS A 14 9.73 -16.95 18.68
N LEU A 15 9.59 -17.19 17.37
CA LEU A 15 8.97 -16.23 16.46
C LEU A 15 7.50 -15.95 16.83
N VAL A 16 6.74 -17.00 17.13
CA VAL A 16 5.33 -16.87 17.56
C VAL A 16 5.22 -16.21 18.93
N PHE A 17 6.15 -16.51 19.85
CA PHE A 17 6.20 -15.85 21.15
C PHE A 17 6.39 -14.33 21.02
N TRP A 18 7.35 -13.89 20.22
CA TRP A 18 7.58 -12.45 19.96
C TRP A 18 6.40 -11.79 19.25
N GLY A 19 5.76 -12.49 18.30
CA GLY A 19 4.53 -12.01 17.66
C GLY A 19 3.40 -11.80 18.68
N LYS A 20 3.18 -12.75 19.58
CA LYS A 20 2.19 -12.64 20.66
C LYS A 20 2.54 -11.54 21.65
N ALA A 21 3.81 -11.40 22.03
CA ALA A 21 4.27 -10.34 22.92
C ALA A 21 4.02 -8.94 22.33
N MET A 22 4.26 -8.75 21.03
CA MET A 22 3.94 -7.50 20.33
C MET A 22 2.44 -7.20 20.34
N ILE A 23 1.58 -8.20 20.11
CA ILE A 23 0.12 -8.03 20.17
C ILE A 23 -0.32 -7.61 21.57
N VAL A 24 0.22 -8.24 22.62
CA VAL A 24 -0.09 -7.88 24.01
C VAL A 24 0.38 -6.47 24.34
N LEU A 25 1.58 -6.09 23.91
CA LEU A 25 2.11 -4.72 24.07
C LEU A 25 1.24 -3.68 23.38
N VAL A 26 0.88 -3.89 22.11
CA VAL A 26 0.00 -2.98 21.36
C VAL A 26 -1.38 -2.91 22.01
N GLY A 27 -1.91 -4.04 22.51
CA GLY A 27 -3.16 -4.09 23.25
C GLY A 27 -3.13 -3.28 24.55
N LEU A 28 -2.05 -3.37 25.33
CA LEU A 28 -1.85 -2.56 26.54
C LEU A 28 -1.80 -1.06 26.22
N VAL A 29 -1.08 -0.68 25.17
CA VAL A 29 -1.00 0.72 24.72
C VAL A 29 -2.37 1.20 24.25
N ALA A 30 -3.09 0.40 23.45
CA ALA A 30 -4.44 0.73 22.99
C ALA A 30 -5.44 0.88 24.14
N PHE A 31 -5.35 0.00 25.16
CA PHE A 31 -6.16 0.09 26.37
C PHE A 31 -5.89 1.39 27.13
N TRP A 32 -4.61 1.78 27.25
CA TRP A 32 -4.22 3.06 27.87
C TRP A 32 -4.79 4.26 27.10
N PHE A 33 -4.65 4.27 25.77
CA PHE A 33 -5.21 5.31 24.91
C PHE A 33 -6.75 5.36 24.94
N SER A 34 -7.42 4.22 25.13
CA SER A 34 -8.88 4.16 25.20
C SER A 34 -9.45 4.91 26.40
N LEU A 35 -8.66 5.12 27.46
CA LEU A 35 -9.07 5.91 28.62
C LEU A 35 -9.04 7.42 28.36
N THR A 36 -8.32 7.86 27.32
CA THR A 36 -8.04 9.28 27.09
C THR A 36 -9.03 9.90 26.10
N GLU A 37 -9.28 9.28 24.95
CA GLU A 37 -10.27 9.75 23.95
C GLU A 37 -10.48 8.67 22.87
N SER A 38 -11.70 8.12 22.74
CA SER A 38 -12.00 7.09 21.71
C SER A 38 -11.99 7.65 20.29
N ARG A 39 -12.28 8.94 20.14
CA ARG A 39 -12.34 9.64 18.84
C ARG A 39 -10.96 9.73 18.17
N LEU A 40 -9.88 9.86 18.94
CA LEU A 40 -8.52 9.91 18.38
C LEU A 40 -8.14 8.58 17.73
N ILE A 41 -8.43 7.45 18.37
CA ILE A 41 -8.11 6.11 17.86
C ILE A 41 -8.80 5.87 16.51
N PHE A 42 -10.08 6.25 16.41
CA PHE A 42 -10.84 6.15 15.17
C PHE A 42 -10.19 6.94 14.03
N TRP A 43 -9.76 8.19 14.30
CA TRP A 43 -9.05 9.01 13.33
C TRP A 43 -7.67 8.45 12.95
N PHE A 44 -6.90 7.93 13.91
CA PHE A 44 -5.59 7.32 13.63
C PHE A 44 -5.72 6.07 12.74
N VAL A 45 -6.73 5.23 12.99
CA VAL A 45 -7.00 4.06 12.15
C VAL A 45 -7.41 4.46 10.74
N LEU A 46 -8.33 5.44 10.59
CA LEU A 46 -8.75 5.95 9.29
C LEU A 46 -7.59 6.53 8.50
N PHE A 47 -6.73 7.30 9.17
CA PHE A 47 -5.54 7.88 8.57
C PHE A 47 -4.55 6.81 8.10
N ALA A 48 -4.28 5.80 8.93
CA ALA A 48 -3.41 4.68 8.55
C ALA A 48 -3.98 3.88 7.36
N TRP A 49 -5.29 3.60 7.36
CA TRP A 49 -5.96 2.93 6.25
C TRP A 49 -5.98 3.75 4.97
N SER A 50 -6.17 5.06 5.08
CA SER A 50 -6.13 6.00 3.95
C SER A 50 -4.74 6.01 3.29
N GLY A 51 -3.67 6.09 4.08
CA GLY A 51 -2.29 6.07 3.57
C GLY A 51 -1.95 4.77 2.85
N ILE A 52 -2.35 3.62 3.42
CA ILE A 52 -2.20 2.30 2.78
C ILE A 52 -3.02 2.26 1.47
N GLY A 53 -4.28 2.70 1.51
CA GLY A 53 -5.14 2.76 0.34
C GLY A 53 -4.53 3.58 -0.81
N CYS A 54 -3.98 4.74 -0.50
CA CYS A 54 -3.35 5.62 -1.49
C CYS A 54 -2.03 5.07 -2.05
N ALA A 55 -1.29 4.29 -1.27
CA ALA A 55 -0.03 3.70 -1.76
C ALA A 55 -0.30 2.48 -2.67
N PHE A 56 -1.19 1.58 -2.24
CA PHE A 56 -1.38 0.29 -2.92
C PHE A 56 -2.43 0.33 -4.03
N CYS A 57 -3.57 1.00 -3.81
CA CYS A 57 -4.68 1.00 -4.76
C CYS A 57 -4.29 1.51 -6.16
N PRO A 58 -3.58 2.65 -6.32
CA PRO A 58 -3.23 3.14 -7.65
C PRO A 58 -2.23 2.22 -8.38
N VAL A 59 -1.30 1.60 -7.64
CA VAL A 59 -0.36 0.63 -8.22
C VAL A 59 -1.06 -0.64 -8.65
N VAL A 60 -1.96 -1.19 -7.83
CA VAL A 60 -2.70 -2.41 -8.17
C VAL A 60 -3.55 -2.18 -9.43
N ILE A 61 -4.28 -1.06 -9.49
CA ILE A 61 -5.11 -0.71 -10.65
C ILE A 61 -4.25 -0.52 -11.90
N CYS A 62 -3.18 0.27 -11.84
CA CYS A 62 -2.27 0.44 -12.98
C CYS A 62 -1.63 -0.90 -13.40
N SER A 63 -1.27 -1.76 -12.45
CA SER A 63 -0.67 -3.06 -12.76
C SER A 63 -1.64 -4.02 -13.45
N LEU A 64 -2.95 -3.92 -13.20
CA LEU A 64 -3.97 -4.79 -13.80
C LEU A 64 -4.46 -4.26 -15.15
N PHE A 65 -4.70 -2.96 -15.26
CA PHE A 65 -5.26 -2.36 -16.47
C PHE A 65 -4.20 -1.90 -17.48
N TRP A 66 -2.94 -1.72 -17.07
CA TRP A 66 -1.90 -1.19 -17.93
C TRP A 66 -0.62 -2.05 -17.98
N LYS A 67 -0.40 -2.66 -19.15
CA LYS A 67 0.80 -3.45 -19.49
C LYS A 67 2.11 -2.64 -19.44
N GLY A 68 2.03 -1.31 -19.46
CA GLY A 68 3.17 -0.40 -19.49
C GLY A 68 3.77 -0.08 -18.13
N THR A 69 3.19 -0.57 -17.02
CA THR A 69 3.62 -0.22 -15.66
C THR A 69 5.04 -0.69 -15.36
N SER A 70 5.96 0.27 -15.22
CA SER A 70 7.35 0.00 -14.87
C SER A 70 7.52 -0.25 -13.37
N LYS A 71 8.53 -1.04 -12.98
CA LYS A 71 8.83 -1.28 -11.56
C LYS A 71 9.16 0.02 -10.81
N ALA A 72 9.90 0.92 -11.46
CA ALA A 72 10.24 2.22 -10.89
C ALA A 72 9.00 3.12 -10.77
N GLY A 73 8.11 3.11 -11.78
CA GLY A 73 6.84 3.84 -11.75
C GLY A 73 5.89 3.34 -10.67
N ALA A 74 5.83 2.03 -10.44
CA ALA A 74 5.07 1.46 -9.34
C ALA A 74 5.60 1.95 -7.97
N ILE A 75 6.91 1.86 -7.72
CA ILE A 75 7.50 2.30 -6.44
C ILE A 75 7.33 3.81 -6.25
N ALA A 76 7.63 4.60 -7.30
CA ALA A 76 7.44 6.05 -7.28
C ALA A 76 5.96 6.43 -7.05
N GLY A 77 5.03 5.65 -7.61
CA GLY A 77 3.60 5.77 -7.39
C GLY A 77 3.15 5.48 -5.96
N MET A 78 3.68 4.41 -5.34
CA MET A 78 3.40 4.09 -3.94
C MET A 78 3.88 5.22 -3.03
N CYS A 79 5.12 5.67 -3.21
CA CYS A 79 5.69 6.76 -2.43
C CYS A 79 4.97 8.08 -2.72
N GLY A 80 4.71 8.38 -3.99
CA GLY A 80 4.03 9.59 -4.45
C GLY A 80 2.59 9.68 -3.95
N GLY A 81 1.80 8.60 -4.06
CA GLY A 81 0.43 8.56 -3.55
C GLY A 81 0.36 8.72 -2.03
N PHE A 82 1.30 8.11 -1.30
CA PHE A 82 1.43 8.29 0.14
C PHE A 82 1.83 9.73 0.51
N LEU A 83 2.89 10.27 -0.11
CA LEU A 83 3.37 11.64 0.10
C LEU A 83 2.30 12.67 -0.24
N ILE A 84 1.60 12.52 -1.35
CA ILE A 84 0.53 13.43 -1.77
C ILE A 84 -0.62 13.37 -0.76
N SER A 85 -1.01 12.18 -0.29
CA SER A 85 -2.06 12.05 0.74
C SER A 85 -1.65 12.72 2.06
N VAL A 86 -0.41 12.52 2.52
CA VAL A 86 0.12 13.12 3.76
C VAL A 86 0.28 14.64 3.64
N LEU A 87 0.85 15.13 2.54
CA LEU A 87 0.99 16.57 2.30
C LEU A 87 -0.37 17.25 2.19
N TRP A 88 -1.36 16.58 1.59
CA TRP A 88 -2.73 17.10 1.53
C TRP A 88 -3.39 17.15 2.91
N LYS A 89 -3.15 16.15 3.77
CA LYS A 89 -3.61 16.15 5.16
C LYS A 89 -3.06 17.34 5.94
N ILE A 90 -1.77 17.62 5.79
CA ILE A 90 -1.08 18.66 6.56
C ILE A 90 -1.45 20.07 6.07
N PHE A 91 -1.56 20.29 4.75
CA PHE A 91 -1.75 21.63 4.19
C PHE A 91 -3.20 22.01 3.87
N LEU A 92 -4.06 21.06 3.49
CA LEU A 92 -5.38 21.36 2.90
C LEU A 92 -6.57 20.75 3.65
N SER A 93 -6.34 19.89 4.65
CA SER A 93 -7.42 19.21 5.39
C SER A 93 -8.32 20.19 6.16
N GLU A 94 -7.80 21.33 6.64
CA GLU A 94 -8.60 22.33 7.36
C GLU A 94 -9.49 23.17 6.43
N ALA A 95 -9.08 23.37 5.16
CA ALA A 95 -9.76 24.27 4.24
C ALA A 95 -10.94 23.63 3.49
N THR A 96 -10.98 22.30 3.36
CA THR A 96 -11.91 21.63 2.44
C THR A 96 -12.74 20.50 3.04
N GLY A 97 -12.38 19.94 4.20
CA GLY A 97 -13.07 18.76 4.76
C GLY A 97 -13.04 17.52 3.84
N LEU A 98 -12.22 17.57 2.79
CA LEU A 98 -12.12 16.55 1.76
C LEU A 98 -11.20 15.42 2.24
N TYR A 99 -11.69 14.19 2.10
CA TYR A 99 -11.00 12.99 2.55
C TYR A 99 -9.68 12.82 1.78
N GLU A 100 -8.56 12.72 2.50
CA GLU A 100 -7.19 12.75 1.94
C GLU A 100 -6.88 11.60 0.98
N MET A 101 -7.75 10.60 0.95
CA MET A 101 -7.65 9.45 0.08
C MET A 101 -7.84 9.82 -1.40
N VAL A 102 -8.75 10.76 -1.69
CA VAL A 102 -9.11 11.13 -3.06
C VAL A 102 -7.92 11.75 -3.80
N PRO A 103 -7.30 12.85 -3.32
CA PRO A 103 -6.16 13.46 -4.00
C PRO A 103 -4.92 12.56 -3.99
N GLY A 104 -4.69 11.80 -2.91
CA GLY A 104 -3.60 10.83 -2.82
C GLY A 104 -3.71 9.72 -3.87
N PHE A 105 -4.91 9.21 -4.09
CA PHE A 105 -5.19 8.19 -5.09
C PHE A 105 -4.96 8.69 -6.53
N PHE A 106 -5.56 9.82 -6.91
CA PHE A 106 -5.40 10.38 -8.26
C PHE A 106 -3.97 10.87 -8.51
N GLY A 107 -3.33 11.48 -7.50
CA GLY A 107 -1.93 11.88 -7.56
C GLY A 107 -1.00 10.68 -7.71
N GLY A 108 -1.24 9.59 -6.97
CA GLY A 108 -0.52 8.34 -7.12
C GLY A 108 -0.62 7.76 -8.52
N ILE A 109 -1.82 7.72 -9.11
CA ILE A 109 -2.02 7.31 -10.51
C ILE A 109 -1.18 8.19 -11.43
N LEU A 110 -1.32 9.52 -11.34
CA LEU A 110 -0.57 10.47 -12.17
C LEU A 110 0.94 10.26 -12.09
N VAL A 111 1.48 10.06 -10.89
CA VAL A 111 2.91 9.79 -10.71
C VAL A 111 3.31 8.46 -11.36
N ILE A 112 2.49 7.41 -11.24
CA ILE A 112 2.73 6.13 -11.94
C ILE A 112 2.74 6.37 -13.44
N ILE A 113 1.73 7.06 -13.98
CA ILE A 113 1.62 7.35 -15.41
C ILE A 113 2.88 8.09 -15.89
N LEU A 114 3.23 9.21 -15.24
CA LEU A 114 4.37 10.03 -15.62
C LEU A 114 5.68 9.24 -15.58
N VAL A 115 5.99 8.62 -14.44
CA VAL A 115 7.26 7.88 -14.27
C VAL A 115 7.31 6.66 -15.18
N SER A 116 6.17 6.00 -15.43
CA SER A 116 6.10 4.85 -16.31
C SER A 116 6.18 5.20 -17.79
N LEU A 117 5.84 6.43 -18.21
CA LEU A 117 6.16 6.92 -19.55
C LEU A 117 7.66 7.21 -19.70
N PHE A 118 8.30 7.76 -18.67
CA PHE A 118 9.74 8.03 -18.69
C PHE A 118 10.63 6.79 -18.48
N THR A 119 10.07 5.70 -17.96
CA THR A 119 10.82 4.47 -17.63
C THR A 119 10.35 3.28 -18.47
N LYS A 120 11.27 2.59 -19.15
CA LYS A 120 10.96 1.39 -19.95
C LYS A 120 10.23 0.32 -19.11
N PRO A 121 9.13 -0.27 -19.61
CA PRO A 121 8.42 -1.34 -18.91
C PRO A 121 9.32 -2.59 -18.79
N PRO A 122 9.22 -3.36 -17.69
CA PRO A 122 9.93 -4.63 -17.57
C PRO A 122 9.39 -5.62 -18.61
N VAL A 123 10.25 -6.04 -19.55
CA VAL A 123 9.99 -7.03 -20.63
C VAL A 123 9.29 -8.31 -20.13
N ARG A 124 9.47 -8.67 -18.85
CA ARG A 124 8.93 -9.89 -18.25
C ARG A 124 7.44 -9.81 -17.88
N ALA A 125 6.92 -8.63 -17.49
CA ALA A 125 5.53 -8.48 -17.06
C ALA A 125 4.54 -8.54 -18.24
N ALA A 126 4.97 -8.10 -19.43
CA ALA A 126 4.17 -8.21 -20.64
C ALA A 126 3.94 -9.69 -21.03
N GLY A 127 4.98 -10.53 -20.93
CA GLY A 127 4.88 -11.96 -21.25
C GLY A 127 3.99 -12.75 -20.28
N ASP A 128 4.04 -12.44 -18.98
CA ASP A 128 3.21 -13.13 -17.97
C ASP A 128 1.72 -12.81 -18.13
N MET A 129 1.36 -11.56 -18.44
CA MET A 129 -0.04 -11.21 -18.75
C MET A 129 -0.56 -11.92 -19.99
N GLU A 130 0.29 -12.04 -21.02
CA GLU A 130 -0.09 -12.70 -22.27
C GLU A 130 -0.31 -14.20 -22.04
N TYR A 131 0.51 -14.83 -21.19
CA TYR A 131 0.31 -16.20 -20.72
C TYR A 131 -1.01 -16.37 -19.96
N VAL A 132 -1.32 -15.49 -19.00
CA VAL A 132 -2.57 -15.55 -18.23
C VAL A 132 -3.81 -15.37 -19.11
N VAL A 133 -3.78 -14.42 -20.04
CA VAL A 133 -4.88 -14.21 -20.99
C VAL A 133 -5.06 -15.43 -21.89
N ARG A 134 -3.95 -16.06 -22.31
CA ARG A 134 -3.97 -17.27 -23.13
C ARG A 134 -4.50 -18.47 -22.35
N SER A 135 -4.11 -18.66 -21.09
CA SER A 135 -4.60 -19.76 -20.25
C SER A 135 -6.08 -19.64 -19.92
N VAL A 136 -6.58 -18.42 -19.63
CA VAL A 136 -8.02 -18.20 -19.42
C VAL A 136 -8.82 -18.50 -20.69
N ARG A 137 -8.29 -18.14 -21.86
CA ARG A 137 -8.92 -18.43 -23.16
C ARG A 137 -8.87 -19.92 -23.53
N GLU A 138 -7.84 -20.65 -23.12
CA GLU A 138 -7.70 -22.09 -23.38
C GLU A 138 -8.57 -22.95 -22.44
N TYR A 139 -8.72 -22.58 -21.16
CA TYR A 139 -9.55 -23.30 -20.18
C TYR A 139 -11.02 -22.85 -20.12
N GLY A 140 -11.36 -21.71 -20.71
CA GLY A 140 -12.72 -21.16 -20.74
C GLY A 140 -13.62 -21.69 -21.87
N ARG A 141 -13.24 -22.80 -22.52
CA ARG A 141 -14.07 -23.51 -23.50
C ARG A 141 -14.38 -24.93 -23.06
#